data_AF-A0A7S2YPC4-F1
#
_entry.id   AF-A0A7S2YPC4-F1
#
_cell.length_a   1.000
_cell.length_b   1.000
_cell.length_c   1.000
_cell.angle_alpha   90.00
_cell.angle_beta   90.00
_cell.angle_gamma   90.00
#
_symmetry.space_group_name_H-M   'P 1'
#
loop_
_entity.id
_entity.type
_entity.pdbx_description
1 polymer ?
#
loop_
_entity_poly.entity_id
_entity_poly.type
_entity_poly.pdbx_seq_one_letter_code
_entity_poly.pdbx_strand_id
1 'polypeptide(L)'
;MAFVNVDPDELRRLFPEYHIYAEESPELAGELTRKEAGYLAEILTLAALQAGKNVLVDGSLRDSTWYARYFARLRREFPLLRLAIIQVTAPKETVLARAEARGKSTGRVVPRSLLLEVYEQVPKSVQALQDLVDYHVTVNNPSDHQDVELVSEHETWESFQSNWAQT
;
A
#
# COMPACT_ATOMS: atom_id res chain seq x y z
N MET A 1 -6.73 -5.73 -19.64
CA MET A 1 -5.94 -6.37 -18.59
C MET A 1 -6.22 -5.61 -17.30
N ALA A 2 -6.76 -6.24 -16.27
CA ALA A 2 -7.21 -5.54 -15.07
C ALA A 2 -6.48 -6.11 -13.85
N PHE A 3 -5.74 -5.26 -13.14
CA PHE A 3 -5.33 -5.55 -11.77
C PHE A 3 -6.57 -5.55 -10.89
N VAL A 4 -6.62 -6.46 -9.92
CA VAL A 4 -7.55 -6.34 -8.79
C VAL A 4 -6.87 -5.42 -7.78
N ASN A 5 -7.43 -4.22 -7.62
CA ASN A 5 -6.96 -3.28 -6.60
C ASN A 5 -7.54 -3.69 -5.24
N VAL A 6 -6.68 -3.74 -4.22
CA VAL A 6 -7.03 -4.11 -2.85
C VAL A 6 -6.55 -2.98 -1.94
N ASP A 7 -7.46 -2.09 -1.58
CA ASP A 7 -7.19 -1.00 -0.62
C ASP A 7 -8.01 -1.19 0.67
N PRO A 8 -7.36 -1.47 1.82
CA PRO A 8 -8.03 -1.51 3.12
C PRO A 8 -8.76 -0.22 3.50
N ASP A 9 -8.34 0.94 3.00
CA ASP A 9 -9.01 2.23 3.22
C ASP A 9 -10.30 2.35 2.37
N GLU A 10 -10.39 1.72 1.19
CA GLU A 10 -11.64 1.59 0.43
C GLU A 10 -12.58 0.56 1.05
N LEU A 11 -12.05 -0.63 1.41
CA LEU A 11 -12.86 -1.72 1.97
C LEU A 11 -13.63 -1.29 3.22
N ARG A 12 -12.99 -0.57 4.14
CA ARG A 12 -13.66 -0.14 5.38
C ARG A 12 -14.82 0.81 5.16
N ARG A 13 -14.83 1.57 4.06
CA ARG A 13 -15.96 2.47 3.74
C ARG A 13 -17.24 1.69 3.44
N LEU A 14 -17.13 0.39 3.18
CA LEU A 14 -18.25 -0.51 2.96
C LEU A 14 -18.77 -1.11 4.27
N PHE A 15 -18.09 -0.91 5.40
CA PHE A 15 -18.53 -1.49 6.67
C PHE A 15 -19.73 -0.72 7.21
N PRO A 16 -20.75 -1.43 7.73
CA PRO A 16 -21.97 -0.80 8.20
C PRO A 16 -21.68 0.21 9.33
N GLU A 17 -20.67 -0.01 10.17
CA GLU A 17 -20.33 0.83 11.31
C GLU A 17 -19.34 1.96 11.01
N TYR A 18 -18.67 1.97 9.84
CA TYR A 18 -17.57 2.90 9.58
C TYR A 18 -17.99 4.37 9.63
N HIS A 19 -19.18 4.69 9.12
CA HIS A 19 -19.70 6.06 9.14
C HIS A 19 -19.85 6.59 10.57
N ILE A 20 -20.31 5.75 11.50
CA ILE A 20 -20.44 6.10 12.92
C ILE A 20 -19.07 6.41 13.51
N TYR A 21 -18.06 5.56 13.25
CA TYR A 21 -16.71 5.82 13.75
C TYR A 21 -16.08 7.08 13.14
N ALA A 22 -16.31 7.33 11.85
CA ALA A 22 -15.79 8.52 11.18
C ALA A 22 -16.40 9.82 11.72
N GLU A 23 -17.65 9.78 12.21
CA GLU A 23 -18.33 10.93 12.81
C GLU A 23 -18.00 11.09 14.30
N GLU A 24 -18.10 10.02 15.09
CA GLU A 24 -17.97 10.08 16.56
C GLU A 24 -16.51 10.04 17.04
N SER A 25 -15.61 9.41 16.29
CA SER A 25 -14.21 9.22 16.67
C SER A 25 -13.29 9.13 15.44
N PRO A 26 -13.19 10.19 14.62
CA PRO A 26 -12.51 10.18 13.32
C PRO A 26 -11.05 9.72 13.37
N GLU A 27 -10.33 10.02 14.46
CA GLU A 27 -8.93 9.60 14.65
C GLU A 27 -8.79 8.10 14.96
N LEU A 28 -9.82 7.49 15.55
CA LEU A 28 -9.83 6.07 15.93
C LEU A 28 -10.51 5.20 14.87
N ALA A 29 -11.31 5.76 13.97
CA ALA A 29 -12.04 5.02 12.95
C ALA A 29 -11.15 4.05 12.17
N GLY A 30 -9.95 4.49 11.79
CA GLY A 30 -8.98 3.64 11.10
C GLY A 30 -8.46 2.47 11.94
N GLU A 31 -8.25 2.68 13.24
CA GLU A 31 -7.77 1.64 14.15
C GLU A 31 -8.88 0.63 14.51
N LEU A 32 -10.10 1.13 14.77
CA LEU A 32 -11.26 0.33 15.10
C LEU A 32 -11.63 -0.65 13.97
N THR A 33 -11.44 -0.26 12.71
CA THR A 33 -11.70 -1.13 11.55
C THR A 33 -10.45 -1.83 11.01
N ARG A 34 -9.27 -1.64 11.62
CA ARG A 34 -7.99 -2.07 11.03
C ARG A 34 -7.92 -3.57 10.79
N LYS A 35 -8.34 -4.37 11.78
CA LYS A 35 -8.27 -5.83 11.70
C LYS A 35 -9.22 -6.40 10.66
N GLU A 36 -10.45 -5.88 10.62
CA GLU A 36 -11.47 -6.36 9.66
C GLU A 36 -11.11 -5.96 8.23
N ALA A 37 -10.69 -4.72 8.00
CA ALA A 37 -10.23 -4.25 6.69
C ALA A 37 -9.00 -5.02 6.20
N GLY A 38 -8.04 -5.28 7.10
CA GLY A 38 -6.88 -6.11 6.79
C GLY A 38 -7.26 -7.54 6.42
N TYR A 39 -8.17 -8.15 7.17
CA TYR A 39 -8.61 -9.52 6.92
C TYR A 39 -9.34 -9.65 5.57
N LEU A 40 -10.24 -8.70 5.25
CA LEU A 40 -10.91 -8.69 3.95
C LEU A 40 -9.94 -8.40 2.79
N ALA A 41 -8.93 -7.56 3.00
CA ALA A 41 -7.87 -7.35 2.01
C ALA A 41 -7.09 -8.64 1.72
N GLU A 42 -6.75 -9.43 2.76
CA GLU A 42 -6.11 -10.74 2.60
C GLU A 42 -7.01 -11.74 1.85
N ILE A 43 -8.31 -11.79 2.19
CA ILE A 43 -9.28 -12.66 1.49
C ILE A 43 -9.41 -12.27 0.01
N LEU A 44 -9.56 -10.97 -0.28
CA LEU A 44 -9.71 -10.48 -1.65
C LEU A 44 -8.45 -10.75 -2.48
N THR A 45 -7.27 -10.55 -1.88
CA THR A 45 -5.99 -10.89 -2.50
C THR A 45 -5.93 -12.38 -2.82
N LEU A 46 -6.26 -13.24 -1.86
CA LEU A 46 -6.25 -14.69 -2.05
C LEU A 46 -7.21 -15.14 -3.16
N ALA A 47 -8.45 -14.64 -3.15
CA ALA A 47 -9.46 -14.96 -4.15
C ALA A 47 -9.03 -14.52 -5.57
N ALA A 48 -8.44 -13.33 -5.69
CA ALA A 48 -7.93 -12.82 -6.96
C ALA A 48 -6.76 -13.65 -7.50
N LEU A 49 -5.81 -14.02 -6.63
CA LEU A 49 -4.68 -14.88 -6.99
C LEU A 49 -5.15 -16.30 -7.40
N GLN A 50 -6.09 -16.88 -6.68
CA GLN A 50 -6.71 -18.17 -7.04
C GLN A 50 -7.44 -18.12 -8.39
N ALA A 51 -7.99 -16.96 -8.75
CA ALA A 51 -8.58 -16.72 -10.07
C ALA A 51 -7.56 -16.35 -11.16
N GLY A 52 -6.26 -16.45 -10.87
CA GLY A 52 -5.17 -16.16 -11.81
C GLY A 52 -5.05 -14.68 -12.20
N LYS A 53 -5.46 -13.76 -11.32
CA LYS A 53 -5.39 -12.31 -11.58
C LYS A 53 -4.13 -11.70 -10.97
N ASN A 54 -3.66 -10.61 -11.57
CA ASN A 54 -2.69 -9.72 -10.92
C ASN A 54 -3.40 -8.89 -9.85
N VAL A 55 -2.72 -8.66 -8.73
CA VAL A 55 -3.28 -7.94 -7.59
C VAL A 55 -2.36 -6.78 -7.23
N LEU A 56 -2.93 -5.60 -7.04
CA LEU A 56 -2.25 -4.43 -6.48
C LEU A 56 -2.78 -4.22 -5.06
N VAL A 57 -1.92 -4.34 -4.06
CA VAL A 57 -2.31 -4.25 -2.65
C VAL A 57 -1.75 -2.97 -2.04
N ASP A 58 -2.64 -2.08 -1.61
CA ASP A 58 -2.26 -0.84 -0.96
C ASP A 58 -1.95 -1.09 0.51
N GLY A 59 -0.81 -0.58 0.95
CA GLY A 59 -0.36 -0.76 2.32
C GLY A 59 0.90 0.03 2.62
N SER A 60 1.15 0.24 3.91
CA SER A 60 2.34 0.96 4.38
C SER A 60 3.58 0.07 4.47
N LEU A 61 3.44 -1.26 4.34
CA LEU A 61 4.55 -2.22 4.42
C LEU A 61 5.39 -2.14 5.71
N ARG A 62 4.88 -1.58 6.82
CA ARG A 62 5.70 -1.22 8.02
C ARG A 62 6.26 -2.40 8.82
N ASP A 63 5.60 -3.56 8.79
CA ASP A 63 5.98 -4.75 9.55
C ASP A 63 6.73 -5.74 8.65
N SER A 64 8.03 -5.56 8.50
CA SER A 64 8.87 -6.43 7.66
C SER A 64 8.85 -7.89 8.11
N THR A 65 8.69 -8.17 9.40
CA THR A 65 8.66 -9.55 9.92
C THR A 65 7.37 -10.26 9.51
N TRP A 66 6.24 -9.56 9.52
CA TRP A 66 4.98 -10.09 9.00
C TRP A 66 5.05 -10.27 7.48
N TYR A 67 5.50 -9.24 6.73
CA TYR A 67 5.57 -9.32 5.26
C TYR A 67 6.54 -10.38 4.75
N ALA A 68 7.69 -10.58 5.40
CA ALA A 68 8.62 -11.65 5.02
C ALA A 68 7.96 -13.04 5.12
N ARG A 69 7.19 -13.29 6.18
CA ARG A 69 6.41 -14.53 6.34
C ARG A 69 5.28 -14.63 5.30
N TYR A 70 4.63 -13.51 5.01
CA TYR A 70 3.57 -13.45 4.01
C TYR A 70 4.11 -13.74 2.60
N PHE A 71 5.23 -13.15 2.20
CA PHE A 71 5.88 -13.41 0.91
C PHE A 71 6.32 -14.87 0.77
N ALA A 72 6.91 -15.44 1.83
CA ALA A 72 7.27 -16.87 1.84
C ALA A 72 6.03 -17.77 1.67
N ARG A 73 4.92 -17.43 2.32
CA ARG A 73 3.65 -18.14 2.14
C ARG A 73 3.13 -18.03 0.71
N LEU A 74 3.12 -16.83 0.13
CA LEU A 74 2.66 -16.58 -1.23
C LEU A 74 3.48 -17.38 -2.26
N ARG A 75 4.81 -17.38 -2.15
CA ARG A 75 5.67 -18.16 -3.06
C ARG A 75 5.43 -19.66 -2.96
N ARG A 76 5.11 -20.17 -1.78
CA ARG A 76 4.77 -21.59 -1.58
C ARG A 76 3.40 -21.94 -2.18
N GLU A 77 2.40 -21.08 -2.01
CA GLU A 77 1.02 -21.31 -2.47
C GLU A 77 0.85 -21.03 -3.97
N PHE A 78 1.64 -20.10 -4.51
CA PHE A 78 1.59 -19.67 -5.92
C PHE A 78 3.01 -19.65 -6.51
N PRO A 79 3.59 -20.81 -6.92
CA PRO A 79 4.99 -20.91 -7.34
C PRO A 79 5.39 -20.06 -8.56
N LEU A 80 4.40 -19.68 -9.39
CA LEU A 80 4.62 -18.83 -10.57
C LEU A 80 4.39 -17.34 -10.30
N LEU A 81 3.97 -16.97 -9.08
CA LEU A 81 3.70 -15.58 -8.72
C LEU A 81 5.01 -14.79 -8.66
N ARG A 82 5.07 -13.68 -9.40
CA ARG A 82 6.09 -12.65 -9.22
C ARG A 82 5.60 -11.62 -8.21
N LEU A 83 6.44 -11.30 -7.24
CA LEU A 83 6.20 -10.29 -6.22
C LEU A 83 6.95 -9.01 -6.58
N ALA A 84 6.32 -7.88 -6.33
CA ALA A 84 6.94 -6.58 -6.53
C ALA A 84 6.62 -5.62 -5.39
N ILE A 85 7.57 -4.73 -5.07
CA ILE A 85 7.37 -3.59 -4.17
C ILE A 85 7.49 -2.30 -5.00
N ILE A 86 6.43 -1.49 -4.99
CA ILE A 86 6.45 -0.12 -5.51
C ILE A 86 6.44 0.80 -4.29
N GLN A 87 7.60 1.34 -3.94
CA GLN A 87 7.72 2.30 -2.84
C GLN A 87 7.41 3.70 -3.35
N VAL A 88 6.31 4.31 -2.88
CA VAL A 88 6.00 5.71 -3.17
C VAL A 88 6.59 6.62 -2.09
N THR A 89 7.39 7.60 -2.49
CA THR A 89 7.99 8.62 -1.61
C THR A 89 7.49 10.01 -1.98
N ALA A 90 7.57 10.94 -1.03
CA ALA A 90 7.28 12.36 -1.22
C ALA A 90 7.92 13.14 -0.07
N PRO A 91 8.15 14.45 -0.22
CA PRO A 91 8.56 15.30 0.90
C PRO A 91 7.60 15.16 2.08
N LYS A 92 8.15 15.12 3.28
CA LYS A 92 7.41 14.95 4.54
C LYS A 92 6.27 15.95 4.69
N GLU A 93 6.54 17.20 4.35
CA GLU A 93 5.57 18.30 4.41
C GLU A 93 4.39 18.05 3.44
N THR A 94 4.69 17.57 2.22
CA THR A 94 3.69 17.16 1.24
C THR A 94 2.81 16.02 1.76
N VAL A 95 3.41 14.99 2.38
CA VAL A 95 2.67 13.86 2.97
C VAL A 95 1.72 14.32 4.07
N LEU A 96 2.21 15.17 4.98
CA LEU A 96 1.40 15.71 6.08
C LEU A 96 0.25 16.58 5.56
N ALA A 97 0.51 17.47 4.59
CA ALA A 97 -0.50 18.32 3.99
C ALA A 97 -1.59 17.51 3.26
N ARG A 98 -1.20 16.49 2.49
CA ARG A 98 -2.15 15.58 1.80
C ARG A 98 -2.99 14.78 2.79
N ALA A 99 -2.39 14.29 3.87
CA ALA A 99 -3.11 13.56 4.92
C ALA A 99 -4.15 14.46 5.63
N GLU A 100 -3.79 15.72 5.92
CA GLU A 100 -4.71 16.70 6.50
C GLU A 100 -5.85 17.04 5.53
N ALA A 101 -5.55 17.31 4.26
CA ALA A 101 -6.56 17.60 3.24
C ALA A 101 -7.53 16.43 3.05
N ARG A 102 -7.02 15.19 3.03
CA ARG A 102 -7.84 13.98 2.97
C ARG A 102 -8.69 13.80 4.23
N GLY A 103 -8.16 14.11 5.40
CA GLY A 103 -8.94 14.08 6.64
C GLY A 103 -10.14 15.01 6.59
N LYS A 104 -9.96 16.23 6.07
CA LYS A 104 -11.03 17.21 5.88
C LYS A 104 -12.09 16.75 4.86
N SER A 105 -11.69 16.12 3.76
CA SER A 105 -12.63 15.71 2.70
C SER A 105 -13.32 14.38 2.97
N THR A 106 -12.72 13.49 3.76
CA THR A 106 -13.21 12.11 3.94
C THR A 106 -13.65 11.78 5.37
N GLY A 107 -13.38 12.65 6.35
CA GLY A 107 -13.59 12.39 7.78
C GLY A 107 -12.54 11.47 8.41
N ARG A 108 -11.70 10.79 7.61
CA ARG A 108 -10.65 9.91 8.11
C ARG A 108 -9.40 10.70 8.51
N VAL A 109 -9.27 10.98 9.79
CA VAL A 109 -8.08 11.63 10.35
C VAL A 109 -7.04 10.58 10.72
N VAL A 110 -5.82 10.73 10.21
CA VAL A 110 -4.68 9.91 10.65
C VAL A 110 -3.84 10.75 11.61
N PRO A 111 -3.59 10.29 12.85
CA PRO A 111 -2.80 11.06 13.82
C PRO A 111 -1.43 11.44 13.26
N ARG A 112 -1.02 12.69 13.47
CA ARG A 112 0.27 13.20 12.97
C ARG A 112 1.46 12.39 13.48
N SER A 113 1.45 12.00 14.75
CA SER A 113 2.47 11.16 15.36
C SER A 113 2.63 9.83 14.62
N LEU A 114 1.51 9.20 14.26
CA LEU A 114 1.48 7.97 13.48
C LEU A 114 2.06 8.19 12.08
N LEU A 115 1.68 9.27 11.38
CA LEU A 115 2.25 9.59 10.06
C LEU A 115 3.77 9.75 10.09
N LEU A 116 4.30 10.42 11.11
CA LEU A 116 5.74 10.60 11.29
C LEU A 116 6.45 9.27 11.55
N GLU A 117 5.88 8.44 12.40
CA GLU A 117 6.42 7.11 12.68
C GLU A 117 6.36 6.22 11.43
N VAL A 118 5.31 6.33 10.59
CA VAL A 118 5.22 5.63 9.31
C VAL A 118 6.34 6.09 8.39
N TYR A 119 6.50 7.41 8.22
CA TYR A 119 7.48 8.01 7.34
C TYR A 119 8.91 7.51 7.62
N GLU A 120 9.28 7.37 8.89
CA GLU A 120 10.60 6.86 9.30
C GLU A 120 10.75 5.33 9.19
N GLN A 121 9.64 4.59 9.37
CA GLN A 121 9.68 3.13 9.43
C GLN A 121 9.62 2.46 8.06
N VAL A 122 8.87 3.02 7.11
CA VAL A 122 8.66 2.39 5.79
C VAL A 122 9.97 2.14 5.03
N PRO A 123 10.90 3.11 4.92
CA PRO A 123 12.17 2.87 4.19
C PRO A 123 12.98 1.72 4.78
N LYS A 124 13.02 1.59 6.11
CA LYS A 124 13.73 0.48 6.80
C LYS A 124 13.07 -0.87 6.51
N SER A 125 11.74 -0.89 6.49
CA SER A 125 10.98 -2.10 6.19
C SER A 125 11.18 -2.53 4.73
N VAL A 126 11.10 -1.60 3.78
CA VAL A 126 11.35 -1.86 2.36
C VAL A 126 12.78 -2.37 2.15
N GLN A 127 13.78 -1.74 2.76
CA GLN A 127 15.17 -2.21 2.69
C GLN A 127 15.34 -3.65 3.18
N ALA A 128 14.61 -4.07 4.21
CA ALA A 128 14.64 -5.44 4.71
C ALA A 128 13.88 -6.46 3.84
N LEU A 129 13.01 -5.99 2.93
CA LEU A 129 12.10 -6.80 2.13
C LEU A 129 12.45 -6.85 0.64
N GLN A 130 13.20 -5.86 0.13
CA GLN A 130 13.46 -5.71 -1.30
C GLN A 130 14.12 -6.94 -1.93
N ASP A 131 14.97 -7.65 -1.18
CA ASP A 131 15.65 -8.86 -1.67
C ASP A 131 14.75 -10.12 -1.64
N LEU A 132 13.54 -10.02 -1.08
CA LEU A 132 12.57 -11.12 -1.02
C LEU A 132 11.56 -11.10 -2.18
N VAL A 133 11.56 -10.03 -2.97
CA VAL A 133 10.66 -9.82 -4.11
C VAL A 133 11.43 -9.88 -5.43
N ASP A 134 10.71 -10.06 -6.54
CA ASP A 134 11.32 -10.21 -7.86
C ASP A 134 11.57 -8.85 -8.54
N TYR A 135 10.97 -7.78 -8.01
CA TYR A 135 11.10 -6.42 -8.51
C TYR A 135 10.87 -5.41 -7.39
N HIS A 136 11.72 -4.39 -7.30
CA HIS A 136 11.55 -3.29 -6.37
C HIS A 136 11.85 -1.98 -7.10
N VAL A 137 10.96 -1.01 -6.95
CA VAL A 137 11.13 0.31 -7.54
C VAL A 137 10.64 1.39 -6.58
N THR A 138 11.34 2.52 -6.58
CA THR A 138 10.95 3.71 -5.83
C THR A 138 10.46 4.79 -6.79
N VAL A 139 9.30 5.33 -6.47
CA VAL A 139 8.60 6.37 -7.24
C VAL A 139 8.44 7.59 -6.35
N ASN A 140 9.01 8.72 -6.75
CA ASN A 140 8.83 10.00 -6.08
C ASN A 140 7.58 10.72 -6.59
N ASN A 141 6.72 11.17 -5.68
CA ASN A 141 5.52 11.96 -5.95
C ASN A 141 5.64 13.30 -5.19
N PRO A 142 6.46 14.24 -5.70
CA PRO A 142 6.99 15.35 -4.92
C PRO A 142 5.95 16.44 -4.56
N SER A 143 5.02 16.76 -5.47
CA SER A 143 3.93 17.72 -5.23
C SER A 143 2.86 17.61 -6.31
N ASP A 144 1.68 18.21 -6.08
CA ASP A 144 0.55 18.16 -7.01
C ASP A 144 0.78 18.93 -8.33
N HIS A 145 1.90 19.64 -8.45
CA HIS A 145 2.29 20.44 -9.63
C HIS A 145 3.51 19.89 -10.36
N GLN A 146 4.05 18.76 -9.92
CA GLN A 146 5.21 18.11 -10.52
C GLN A 146 4.84 16.69 -10.90
N ASP A 147 5.37 16.25 -12.03
CA ASP A 147 5.16 14.89 -12.48
C ASP A 147 5.78 13.89 -11.51
N VAL A 148 5.21 12.69 -11.51
CA VAL A 148 5.74 11.55 -10.77
C VAL A 148 7.05 11.10 -11.43
N GLU A 149 8.05 10.75 -10.63
CA GLU A 149 9.39 10.42 -11.09
C GLU A 149 9.81 9.02 -10.61
N LEU A 150 10.41 8.23 -11.50
CA LEU A 150 11.13 7.02 -11.10
C LEU A 150 12.50 7.42 -10.55
N VAL A 151 12.81 7.00 -9.32
CA VAL A 151 14.06 7.36 -8.64
C VAL A 151 15.00 6.17 -8.41
N SER A 152 14.58 4.95 -8.76
CA SER A 152 15.48 3.79 -8.75
C SER A 152 16.57 3.92 -9.82
N GLU A 153 17.81 3.66 -9.44
CA GLU A 153 18.93 3.63 -10.37
C GLU A 153 18.67 2.60 -11.49
N HIS A 154 18.98 2.97 -12.73
CA HIS A 154 18.85 2.13 -13.93
C HIS A 154 17.42 1.74 -14.36
N GLU A 155 16.37 2.34 -13.77
CA GLU A 155 14.98 2.13 -14.19
C GLU A 155 14.48 3.28 -15.09
N THR A 156 13.76 2.95 -16.16
CA THR A 156 13.02 3.90 -17.00
C THR A 156 11.53 3.58 -16.98
N TRP A 157 10.68 4.50 -17.44
CA TRP A 157 9.24 4.22 -17.56
C TRP A 157 8.94 3.05 -18.51
N GLU A 158 9.76 2.87 -19.54
CA GLU A 158 9.64 1.75 -20.48
C GLU A 158 10.00 0.42 -19.82
N SER A 159 11.13 0.34 -19.09
CA SER A 159 11.50 -0.87 -18.35
C SER A 159 10.50 -1.17 -17.22
N PHE A 160 9.97 -0.13 -16.56
CA PHE A 160 8.96 -0.28 -15.53
C PHE A 160 7.70 -0.91 -16.13
N GLN A 161 7.20 -0.38 -17.25
CA GLN A 161 6.03 -0.91 -17.95
C GLN A 161 6.23 -2.36 -18.40
N SER A 162 7.45 -2.72 -18.83
CA SER A 162 7.76 -4.07 -19.31
C SER A 162 7.60 -5.14 -18.23
N ASN A 163 7.75 -4.78 -16.94
CA ASN A 163 7.55 -5.70 -15.82
C ASN A 163 6.10 -6.20 -15.69
N TRP A 164 5.13 -5.48 -16.26
CA TRP A 164 3.70 -5.75 -16.09
C TRP A 164 3.03 -6.30 -17.35
N ALA A 165 3.75 -6.36 -18.46
CA ALA A 165 3.26 -6.99 -19.68
C ALA A 165 3.18 -8.51 -19.47
N GLN A 166 1.99 -9.10 -19.61
CA GLN A 166 1.87 -10.56 -19.72
C GLN A 166 1.95 -10.92 -21.20
N THR A 167 2.88 -11.82 -21.52
CA THR A 167 2.93 -12.57 -22.77
C THR A 167 1.87 -13.67 -22.80
#